data_AF-A0A2G6EY62-F1
#
_entry.id   AF-A0A2G6EY62-F1
#
_cell.length_a   1.000
_cell.length_b   1.000
_cell.length_c   1.000
_cell.angle_alpha   90.00
_cell.angle_beta   90.00
_cell.angle_gamma   90.00
#
_symmetry.space_group_name_H-M   'P 1'
#
loop_
_entity.id
_entity.type
_entity.pdbx_description
1 polymer ?
#
loop_
_entity_poly.entity_id
_entity_poly.type
_entity_poly.pdbx_seq_one_letter_code
_entity_poly.pdbx_strand_id
1 'polypeptide(L)'
;MMILNFFKKIILFIIKEFFSFFIKLFLFIILITIIISGVIYSKKEHVHTKEDIFIKINLADNFPEQKLGIKFLDDNPMSFYELIDDLEEASEDKRVEGLILNLENISLNMAQIEEMGKILDKFKDNKKPIYSYAENINKKNFYLASYTDSLYMPKSHSTTVNMYPYFSESFYVKDFIDKFGIKFNIINIGDYKSFKENLAYNSMTKENREDKTRILENKYQDFLETVSTNLNLDKHKFSKLIEDGDLVASSSIGLYRNNLLSSFANLDEIENTIGKENIISIHKYNKDYVSSKNKKNKIYILSLEGEMGTAQQNFLNDISYISANKTIKLLDKVANDDNVKAIVLRVNSPGGSALVADKISKKIKEV
;
A
#
# COMPACT_ATOMS: atom_id res chain seq x y z
N MET A 1 -46.83 -34.35 43.98
CA MET A 1 -45.39 -34.64 43.83
C MET A 1 -45.02 -35.26 42.46
N MET A 2 -45.87 -36.10 41.84
CA MET A 2 -45.57 -36.70 40.52
C MET A 2 -45.51 -35.71 39.35
N ILE A 3 -46.40 -34.72 39.29
CA ILE A 3 -46.47 -33.75 38.19
C ILE A 3 -45.21 -32.88 38.13
N LEU A 4 -44.70 -32.42 39.28
CA LEU A 4 -43.49 -31.61 39.35
C LEU A 4 -42.23 -32.39 38.88
N ASN A 5 -42.17 -33.69 39.20
CA ASN A 5 -41.11 -34.57 38.72
C ASN A 5 -41.18 -34.85 37.22
N PHE A 6 -42.39 -34.88 36.65
CA PHE A 6 -42.59 -35.01 35.20
C PHE A 6 -42.06 -33.78 34.45
N PHE A 7 -42.43 -32.57 34.88
CA PHE A 7 -41.92 -31.33 34.28
C PHE A 7 -40.41 -31.15 34.43
N LYS A 8 -39.84 -31.54 35.59
CA LYS A 8 -38.38 -31.51 35.79
C LYS A 8 -37.64 -32.41 34.79
N LYS A 9 -38.18 -33.59 34.49
CA LYS A 9 -37.59 -34.51 33.49
C LYS A 9 -37.68 -33.95 32.07
N ILE A 10 -38.79 -33.29 31.71
CA ILE A 10 -38.94 -32.63 30.40
C ILE A 10 -37.95 -31.47 30.25
N ILE A 11 -37.81 -30.62 31.26
CA ILE A 11 -36.87 -29.49 31.22
C ILE A 11 -35.43 -30.00 31.10
N LEU A 12 -35.05 -31.02 31.87
CA LEU A 12 -33.71 -31.62 31.78
C LEU A 12 -33.46 -32.26 30.41
N PHE A 13 -34.47 -32.87 29.79
CA PHE A 13 -34.38 -33.41 28.45
C PHE A 13 -34.17 -32.30 27.41
N ILE A 14 -34.94 -31.22 27.47
CA ILE A 14 -34.80 -30.07 26.56
C ILE A 14 -33.42 -29.43 26.69
N ILE A 15 -32.95 -29.20 27.92
CA ILE A 15 -31.61 -28.66 28.17
C ILE A 15 -30.53 -29.59 27.61
N LYS A 16 -30.65 -30.90 27.87
CA LYS A 16 -29.69 -31.91 27.36
C LYS A 16 -29.64 -31.91 25.83
N GLU A 17 -30.79 -31.91 25.15
CA GLU A 17 -30.84 -31.92 23.70
C GLU A 17 -30.34 -30.62 23.08
N PHE A 18 -30.62 -29.48 23.72
CA PHE A 18 -30.06 -28.20 23.32
C PHE A 18 -28.54 -28.21 23.37
N PHE A 19 -27.92 -28.61 24.49
CA PHE A 19 -26.46 -28.70 24.58
C PHE A 19 -25.85 -29.78 23.67
N SER A 20 -26.52 -30.93 23.52
CA SER A 20 -26.14 -32.02 22.60
C SER A 20 -26.09 -31.53 21.15
N PHE A 21 -27.04 -30.69 20.73
CA PHE A 21 -27.05 -30.08 19.40
C PHE A 21 -25.82 -29.20 19.16
N PHE A 22 -25.47 -28.30 20.09
CA PHE A 22 -24.28 -27.44 19.93
C PHE A 22 -22.97 -28.22 19.95
N ILE A 23 -22.86 -29.27 20.78
CA ILE A 23 -21.66 -30.13 20.79
C ILE A 23 -21.52 -30.86 19.45
N LYS A 24 -22.60 -31.42 18.90
CA LYS A 24 -22.59 -32.09 17.59
C LYS A 24 -22.27 -31.11 16.46
N LEU A 25 -22.82 -29.90 16.50
CA LEU A 25 -22.52 -28.85 15.52
C LEU A 25 -21.03 -28.46 15.55
N PHE A 26 -20.47 -28.27 16.75
CA PHE A 26 -19.06 -27.96 16.92
C PHE A 26 -18.15 -29.07 16.38
N LEU A 27 -18.46 -30.34 16.70
CA LEU A 27 -17.70 -31.49 16.16
C LEU A 27 -17.83 -31.61 14.64
N PHE A 28 -19.01 -31.29 14.07
CA PHE A 28 -19.22 -31.29 12.63
C PHE A 28 -18.39 -30.22 11.91
N ILE A 29 -18.27 -29.02 12.49
CA ILE A 29 -17.42 -27.94 11.96
C ILE A 29 -15.93 -28.33 12.02
N ILE A 30 -15.48 -28.98 13.10
CA ILE A 30 -14.12 -29.51 13.21
C ILE A 30 -13.87 -30.56 12.12
N LEU A 31 -14.82 -31.47 11.89
CA LEU A 31 -14.69 -32.49 10.86
C LEU A 31 -14.58 -31.85 9.46
N ILE A 32 -15.43 -30.87 9.15
CA ILE A 32 -15.40 -30.15 7.87
C ILE A 32 -14.06 -29.41 7.70
N THR A 33 -13.57 -28.74 8.74
CA THR A 33 -12.27 -28.04 8.65
C THR A 33 -11.12 -29.02 8.44
N ILE A 34 -11.12 -30.20 9.08
CA ILE A 34 -10.10 -31.25 8.83
C ILE A 34 -10.18 -31.76 7.39
N ILE A 35 -11.40 -32.00 6.86
CA ILE A 35 -11.58 -32.48 5.48
C ILE A 35 -11.11 -31.41 4.48
N ILE A 36 -11.51 -30.15 4.66
CA ILE A 36 -11.07 -29.04 3.82
C ILE A 36 -9.55 -28.87 3.88
N SER A 37 -8.96 -28.96 5.09
CA SER A 37 -7.50 -28.90 5.28
C SER A 37 -6.79 -30.02 4.54
N GLY A 38 -7.33 -31.25 4.59
CA GLY A 38 -6.77 -32.41 3.89
C GLY A 38 -6.84 -32.27 2.37
N VAL A 39 -7.94 -31.72 1.83
CA VAL A 39 -8.08 -31.45 0.39
C VAL A 39 -7.12 -30.35 -0.08
N ILE A 40 -6.91 -29.31 0.72
CA ILE A 40 -5.94 -28.24 0.43
C ILE A 40 -4.50 -28.78 0.49
N TYR A 41 -4.19 -29.66 1.43
CA TYR A 41 -2.85 -30.24 1.56
C TYR A 41 -2.48 -31.18 0.41
N SER A 42 -3.48 -31.83 -0.21
CA SER A 42 -3.29 -32.72 -1.36
C SER A 42 -3.04 -31.98 -2.69
N LYS A 43 -3.23 -30.66 -2.72
CA LYS A 43 -2.97 -29.79 -3.90
C LYS A 43 -1.60 -29.08 -3.85
N LYS A 44 -0.60 -29.65 -3.18
CA LYS A 44 0.79 -29.24 -3.39
C LYS A 44 1.28 -29.81 -4.71
N GLU A 45 0.98 -29.11 -5.80
CA GLU A 45 1.66 -29.34 -7.07
C GLU A 45 3.17 -29.16 -6.85
N HIS A 46 3.93 -30.18 -7.23
CA HIS A 46 5.37 -30.11 -7.29
C HIS A 46 5.76 -29.00 -8.28
N VAL A 47 6.45 -27.97 -7.78
CA VAL A 47 7.02 -26.90 -8.58
C VAL A 47 8.12 -27.51 -9.44
N HIS A 48 7.81 -27.80 -10.70
CA HIS A 48 8.83 -27.84 -11.72
C HIS A 48 9.41 -26.43 -11.81
N THR A 49 10.72 -26.31 -11.62
CA THR A 49 11.49 -25.10 -11.91
C THR A 49 11.37 -24.82 -13.39
N LYS A 50 10.32 -24.08 -13.78
CA LYS A 50 10.14 -23.65 -15.15
C LYS A 50 11.18 -22.57 -15.41
N GLU A 51 11.97 -22.77 -16.45
CA GLU A 51 12.64 -21.67 -17.14
C GLU A 51 11.51 -20.94 -17.90
N ASP A 52 11.53 -19.60 -17.92
CA ASP A 52 10.55 -18.72 -18.58
C ASP A 52 9.29 -18.30 -17.77
N ILE A 53 9.49 -17.61 -16.64
CA ILE A 53 8.40 -17.15 -15.75
C ILE A 53 8.10 -15.66 -15.94
N PHE A 54 6.82 -15.30 -15.99
CA PHE A 54 6.34 -13.93 -15.79
C PHE A 54 5.81 -13.74 -14.36
N ILE A 55 6.21 -12.66 -13.71
CA ILE A 55 5.71 -12.32 -12.37
C ILE A 55 4.56 -11.33 -12.49
N LYS A 56 3.39 -11.72 -11.99
CA LYS A 56 2.21 -10.86 -11.88
C LYS A 56 2.17 -10.20 -10.50
N ILE A 57 1.95 -8.89 -10.51
CA ILE A 57 1.81 -8.06 -9.31
C ILE A 57 0.46 -7.38 -9.35
N ASN A 58 -0.33 -7.60 -8.31
CA ASN A 58 -1.58 -6.90 -8.11
C ASN A 58 -1.37 -5.75 -7.12
N LEU A 59 -1.34 -4.52 -7.60
CA LEU A 59 -1.07 -3.37 -6.72
C LEU A 59 -2.24 -2.99 -5.82
N ALA A 60 -3.40 -3.60 -6.01
CA ALA A 60 -4.50 -3.57 -5.04
C ALA A 60 -4.18 -4.35 -3.75
N ASP A 61 -3.24 -5.29 -3.79
CA ASP A 61 -2.81 -6.01 -2.60
C ASP A 61 -2.19 -5.03 -1.58
N ASN A 62 -2.36 -5.31 -0.29
CA ASN A 62 -1.82 -4.46 0.76
C ASN A 62 -0.35 -4.81 1.04
N PHE A 63 0.56 -3.86 0.81
CA PHE A 63 1.99 -3.98 1.11
C PHE A 63 2.37 -3.03 2.25
N PRO A 64 2.13 -3.41 3.52
CA PRO A 64 2.45 -2.53 4.65
C PRO A 64 3.96 -2.30 4.77
N GLU A 65 4.38 -1.11 5.20
CA GLU A 65 5.78 -0.88 5.55
C GLU A 65 6.18 -1.61 6.84
N GLN A 66 5.25 -1.73 7.79
CA GLN A 66 5.46 -2.48 9.02
C GLN A 66 4.48 -3.65 9.11
N LYS A 67 5.01 -4.88 9.17
CA LYS A 67 4.21 -6.07 9.47
C LYS A 67 3.64 -5.96 10.89
N LEU A 68 2.32 -5.95 11.01
CA LEU A 68 1.66 -6.09 12.29
C LEU A 68 1.90 -7.53 12.77
N GLY A 69 2.64 -7.70 13.87
CA GLY A 69 2.99 -9.02 14.43
C GLY A 69 1.82 -9.77 15.07
N ILE A 70 0.62 -9.70 14.46
CA ILE A 70 -0.58 -10.39 14.93
C ILE A 70 -0.45 -11.87 14.54
N LYS A 71 0.17 -12.65 15.43
CA LYS A 71 0.43 -14.09 15.27
C LYS A 71 -0.82 -14.99 15.09
N PHE A 72 -2.04 -14.45 15.15
CA PHE A 72 -3.28 -15.22 15.11
C PHE A 72 -3.91 -15.32 13.71
N LEU A 73 -3.42 -14.55 12.74
CA LEU A 73 -3.80 -14.69 11.33
C LEU A 73 -2.55 -15.18 10.59
N ASP A 74 -2.66 -16.35 9.95
CA ASP A 74 -1.59 -16.94 9.10
C ASP A 74 -1.30 -16.09 7.85
N ASP A 75 -2.09 -15.03 7.61
CA ASP A 75 -1.83 -14.03 6.58
C ASP A 75 -0.86 -12.99 7.13
N ASN A 76 0.43 -13.31 7.13
CA ASN A 76 1.47 -12.32 7.33
C ASN A 76 1.71 -11.63 5.96
N PRO A 77 1.12 -10.46 5.68
CA PRO A 77 1.18 -9.86 4.35
C PRO A 77 2.63 -9.55 3.97
N MET A 78 2.95 -9.70 2.68
CA MET A 78 4.21 -9.23 2.12
C MET A 78 4.36 -7.73 2.42
N SER A 79 5.50 -7.35 3.00
CA SER A 79 5.79 -5.93 3.25
C SER A 79 6.21 -5.21 1.98
N PHE A 80 6.10 -3.88 1.97
CA PHE A 80 6.62 -3.08 0.86
C PHE A 80 8.12 -3.31 0.61
N TYR A 81 8.92 -3.51 1.66
CA TYR A 81 10.35 -3.78 1.54
C TYR A 81 10.64 -5.12 0.87
N GLU A 82 9.90 -6.16 1.24
CA GLU A 82 10.02 -7.47 0.58
C GLU A 82 9.59 -7.38 -0.88
N LEU A 83 8.53 -6.62 -1.20
CA LEU A 83 8.15 -6.37 -2.59
C LEU A 83 9.29 -5.74 -3.40
N ILE A 84 9.95 -4.71 -2.85
CA ILE A 84 11.08 -4.03 -3.51
C ILE A 84 12.30 -4.94 -3.65
N ASP A 85 12.67 -5.65 -2.58
CA ASP A 85 13.79 -6.60 -2.59
C ASP A 85 13.55 -7.75 -3.59
N ASP A 86 12.33 -8.29 -3.63
CA ASP A 86 11.94 -9.36 -4.54
C ASP A 86 11.90 -8.89 -6.00
N LEU A 87 11.44 -7.67 -6.25
CA LEU A 87 11.49 -7.05 -7.58
C LEU A 87 12.93 -6.86 -8.04
N GLU A 88 13.82 -6.42 -7.15
CA GLU A 88 15.24 -6.29 -7.46
C GLU A 88 15.87 -7.65 -7.78
N GLU A 89 15.64 -8.68 -6.96
CA GLU A 89 16.14 -10.05 -7.22
C GLU A 89 15.55 -10.62 -8.52
N ALA A 90 14.25 -10.43 -8.77
CA ALA A 90 13.58 -10.85 -9.99
C ALA A 90 14.12 -10.14 -11.25
N SER A 91 14.58 -8.89 -11.12
CA SER A 91 15.18 -8.17 -12.23
C SER A 91 16.46 -8.84 -12.73
N GLU A 92 17.20 -9.53 -11.85
CA GLU A 92 18.46 -10.24 -12.16
C GLU A 92 18.26 -11.75 -12.36
N ASP A 93 17.15 -12.32 -11.90
CA ASP A 93 16.87 -13.76 -11.96
C ASP A 93 16.66 -14.25 -13.39
N LYS A 94 17.53 -15.11 -13.89
CA LYS A 94 17.48 -15.64 -15.27
C LYS A 94 16.22 -16.47 -15.57
N ARG A 95 15.49 -16.91 -14.55
CA ARG A 95 14.21 -17.64 -14.72
C ARG A 95 13.05 -16.69 -15.02
N VAL A 96 13.21 -15.40 -14.70
CA VAL A 96 12.16 -14.38 -14.86
C VAL A 96 12.35 -13.67 -16.19
N GLU A 97 11.38 -13.82 -17.08
CA GLU A 97 11.35 -13.20 -18.41
C GLU A 97 10.74 -11.81 -18.38
N GLY A 98 9.79 -11.53 -17.48
CA GLY A 98 9.15 -10.23 -17.43
C GLY A 98 8.11 -10.07 -16.31
N LEU A 99 7.43 -8.92 -16.32
CA LEU A 99 6.44 -8.54 -15.34
C LEU A 99 5.07 -8.27 -15.95
N ILE A 100 4.02 -8.57 -15.19
CA ILE A 100 2.66 -8.08 -15.42
C ILE A 100 2.23 -7.24 -14.21
N LEU A 101 2.03 -5.95 -14.42
CA LEU A 101 1.57 -5.02 -13.38
C LEU A 101 0.08 -4.75 -13.55
N ASN A 102 -0.74 -5.25 -12.63
CA ASN A 102 -2.13 -4.81 -12.52
C ASN A 102 -2.19 -3.52 -11.68
N LEU A 103 -2.53 -2.42 -12.35
CA LEU A 103 -2.50 -1.06 -11.80
C LEU A 103 -3.84 -0.60 -11.23
N GLU A 104 -4.79 -1.51 -11.08
CA GLU A 104 -6.08 -1.24 -10.43
C GLU A 104 -5.90 -1.02 -8.93
N ASN A 105 -6.61 -0.01 -8.39
CA ASN A 105 -6.74 0.25 -6.95
C ASN A 105 -5.42 0.27 -6.15
N ILE A 106 -4.36 0.87 -6.70
CA ILE A 106 -3.02 0.88 -6.08
C ILE A 106 -3.06 1.28 -4.60
N SER A 107 -2.64 0.38 -3.72
CA SER A 107 -2.55 0.56 -2.26
C SER A 107 -1.36 1.44 -1.85
N LEU A 108 -0.27 1.41 -2.62
CA LEU A 108 0.99 2.12 -2.35
C LEU A 108 0.82 3.64 -2.32
N ASN A 109 1.55 4.35 -1.47
CA ASN A 109 1.59 5.82 -1.49
C ASN A 109 2.51 6.36 -2.62
N MET A 110 2.53 7.68 -2.85
CA MET A 110 3.32 8.26 -3.95
C MET A 110 4.83 8.01 -3.80
N ALA A 111 5.39 8.11 -2.58
CA ALA A 111 6.80 7.87 -2.35
C ALA A 111 7.18 6.40 -2.64
N GLN A 112 6.31 5.47 -2.25
CA GLN A 112 6.45 4.04 -2.57
C GLN A 112 6.38 3.78 -4.09
N ILE A 113 5.51 4.50 -4.80
CA ILE A 113 5.40 4.41 -6.26
C ILE A 113 6.66 4.95 -6.95
N GLU A 114 7.21 6.06 -6.46
CA GLU A 114 8.48 6.61 -6.96
C GLU A 114 9.65 5.65 -6.73
N GLU A 115 9.69 5.00 -5.56
CA GLU A 115 10.69 4.00 -5.22
C GLU A 115 10.55 2.74 -6.09
N MET A 116 9.33 2.23 -6.26
CA MET A 116 9.04 1.10 -7.14
C MET A 116 9.38 1.41 -8.61
N GLY A 117 9.07 2.61 -9.11
CA GLY A 117 9.39 3.03 -10.48
C GLY A 117 10.87 2.88 -10.80
N LYS A 118 11.75 3.32 -9.90
CA LYS A 118 13.21 3.17 -10.05
C LYS A 118 13.68 1.71 -10.11
N ILE A 119 12.98 0.80 -9.44
CA ILE A 119 13.28 -0.63 -9.52
C ILE A 119 12.82 -1.22 -10.84
N LEU A 120 11.70 -0.74 -11.40
CA LEU A 120 11.22 -1.17 -12.72
C LEU A 120 12.21 -0.83 -13.84
N ASP A 121 13.00 0.25 -13.72
CA ASP A 121 14.06 0.56 -14.69
C ASP A 121 15.10 -0.56 -14.79
N LYS A 122 15.38 -1.30 -13.71
CA LYS A 122 16.30 -2.44 -13.74
C LYS A 122 15.81 -3.58 -14.64
N PHE A 123 14.49 -3.77 -14.74
CA PHE A 123 13.93 -4.75 -15.68
C PHE A 123 14.17 -4.33 -17.13
N LYS A 124 14.01 -3.04 -17.43
CA LYS A 124 14.32 -2.49 -18.76
C LYS A 124 15.79 -2.63 -19.10
N ASP A 125 16.68 -2.30 -18.17
CA ASP A 125 18.13 -2.45 -18.35
C ASP A 125 18.52 -3.91 -18.65
N ASN A 126 17.85 -4.85 -17.97
CA ASN A 126 18.01 -6.29 -18.18
C ASN A 126 17.16 -6.86 -19.34
N LYS A 127 16.51 -5.99 -20.13
CA LYS A 127 15.70 -6.34 -21.32
C LYS A 127 14.53 -7.27 -21.02
N LYS A 128 13.97 -7.19 -19.82
CA LYS A 128 12.80 -7.94 -19.38
C LYS A 128 11.55 -7.07 -19.54
N PRO A 129 10.60 -7.42 -20.43
CA PRO A 129 9.42 -6.59 -20.65
C PRO A 129 8.53 -6.49 -19.41
N ILE A 130 7.91 -5.33 -19.26
CA ILE A 130 6.93 -5.00 -18.24
C ILE A 130 5.63 -4.60 -18.95
N TYR A 131 4.59 -5.40 -18.75
CA TYR A 131 3.25 -5.12 -19.25
C TYR A 131 2.37 -4.62 -18.12
N SER A 132 1.74 -3.45 -18.29
CA SER A 132 0.76 -2.93 -17.34
C SER A 132 -0.67 -3.03 -17.87
N TYR A 133 -1.61 -3.23 -16.96
CA TYR A 133 -3.05 -3.25 -17.22
C TYR A 133 -3.80 -2.32 -16.27
N ALA A 134 -4.78 -1.59 -16.81
CA ALA A 134 -5.74 -0.82 -16.02
C ALA A 134 -7.09 -0.68 -16.74
N GLU A 135 -8.14 -0.46 -15.97
CA GLU A 135 -9.47 -0.01 -16.37
C GLU A 135 -9.71 1.44 -15.91
N ASN A 136 -9.01 1.85 -14.84
CA ASN A 136 -9.07 3.19 -14.28
C ASN A 136 -7.67 3.81 -14.23
N ILE A 137 -7.49 4.99 -14.82
CA ILE A 137 -6.22 5.73 -14.83
C ILE A 137 -6.39 7.08 -14.12
N ASN A 138 -5.42 7.40 -13.27
CA ASN A 138 -5.20 8.70 -12.66
C ASN A 138 -3.69 9.01 -12.64
N LYS A 139 -3.27 10.18 -12.15
CA LYS A 139 -1.85 10.54 -12.11
C LYS A 139 -0.97 9.50 -11.39
N LYS A 140 -1.49 8.88 -10.32
CA LYS A 140 -0.75 7.96 -9.45
C LYS A 140 -0.40 6.66 -10.17
N ASN A 141 -1.37 6.01 -10.81
CA ASN A 141 -1.08 4.78 -11.53
C ASN A 141 -0.53 5.02 -12.94
N PHE A 142 -0.84 6.15 -13.57
CA PHE A 142 -0.21 6.54 -14.83
C PHE A 142 1.29 6.82 -14.66
N TYR A 143 1.69 7.40 -13.53
CA TYR A 143 3.11 7.57 -13.19
C TYR A 143 3.83 6.22 -13.24
N LEU A 144 3.28 5.18 -12.60
CA LEU A 144 3.89 3.85 -12.62
C LEU A 144 3.78 3.19 -14.00
N ALA A 145 2.67 3.35 -14.72
CA ALA A 145 2.50 2.87 -16.09
C ALA A 145 3.57 3.42 -17.04
N SER A 146 4.06 4.64 -16.82
CA SER A 146 5.13 5.24 -17.62
C SER A 146 6.45 4.44 -17.53
N TYR A 147 6.69 3.73 -16.42
CA TYR A 147 7.86 2.87 -16.26
C TYR A 147 7.72 1.52 -16.98
N THR A 148 6.59 1.24 -17.62
CA THR A 148 6.33 -0.05 -18.30
C THR A 148 6.57 0.05 -19.81
N ASP A 149 6.74 -1.08 -20.49
CA ASP A 149 6.89 -1.12 -21.95
C ASP A 149 5.56 -0.95 -22.66
N SER A 150 4.49 -1.50 -22.08
CA SER A 150 3.14 -1.37 -22.61
C SER A 150 2.12 -1.10 -21.52
N LEU A 151 1.28 -0.08 -21.73
CA LEU A 151 0.03 0.09 -21.01
C LEU A 151 -1.13 -0.44 -21.86
N TYR A 152 -1.86 -1.40 -21.29
CA TYR A 152 -3.07 -1.97 -21.87
C TYR A 152 -4.30 -1.56 -21.07
N MET A 153 -5.38 -1.27 -21.80
CA MET A 153 -6.70 -1.02 -21.24
C MET A 153 -7.77 -1.64 -22.14
N PRO A 154 -8.95 -2.02 -21.62
CA PRO A 154 -10.02 -2.48 -22.49
C PRO A 154 -10.54 -1.36 -23.39
N LYS A 155 -10.98 -1.70 -24.61
CA LYS A 155 -11.58 -0.74 -25.54
C LYS A 155 -13.02 -0.43 -25.12
N SER A 156 -13.19 0.52 -24.21
CA SER A 156 -14.51 0.87 -23.67
C SER A 156 -14.57 2.33 -23.25
N HIS A 157 -15.70 2.99 -23.55
CA HIS A 157 -16.01 4.32 -23.04
C HIS A 157 -16.33 4.33 -21.54
N SER A 158 -16.54 3.15 -20.93
CA SER A 158 -16.77 2.98 -19.49
C SER A 158 -15.49 2.86 -18.68
N THR A 159 -14.32 2.79 -19.34
CA THR A 159 -13.03 2.97 -18.63
C THR A 159 -12.91 4.42 -18.18
N THR A 160 -12.22 4.64 -17.06
CA THR A 160 -12.10 5.98 -16.49
C THR A 160 -10.68 6.49 -16.62
N VAL A 161 -10.51 7.70 -17.14
CA VAL A 161 -9.23 8.42 -17.12
C VAL A 161 -9.48 9.78 -16.48
N ASN A 162 -8.78 10.04 -15.38
CA ASN A 162 -8.89 11.27 -14.61
C ASN A 162 -7.50 11.82 -14.27
N MET A 163 -6.92 12.56 -15.20
CA MET A 163 -5.69 13.32 -15.01
C MET A 163 -5.97 14.82 -15.14
N TYR A 164 -5.85 15.51 -14.01
CA TYR A 164 -5.95 16.97 -13.86
C TYR A 164 -4.74 17.47 -13.07
N PRO A 165 -4.42 18.79 -13.07
CA PRO A 165 -3.33 19.34 -12.25
C PRO A 165 -3.47 19.05 -10.75
N TYR A 166 -2.42 19.26 -9.95
CA TYR A 166 -2.53 19.10 -8.49
C TYR A 166 -3.30 20.27 -7.86
N PHE A 167 -4.21 19.99 -6.93
CA PHE A 167 -4.91 21.01 -6.16
C PHE A 167 -5.04 20.59 -4.69
N SER A 168 -5.30 21.57 -3.81
CA SER A 168 -5.62 21.35 -2.40
C SER A 168 -6.80 22.23 -2.00
N GLU A 169 -7.81 21.61 -1.42
CA GLU A 169 -8.96 22.29 -0.84
C GLU A 169 -8.89 22.22 0.68
N SER A 170 -9.44 23.24 1.35
CA SER A 170 -9.48 23.28 2.81
C SER A 170 -10.73 24.05 3.25
N PHE A 171 -11.50 23.44 4.17
CA PHE A 171 -12.69 24.06 4.72
C PHE A 171 -12.33 24.99 5.87
N TYR A 172 -12.67 26.27 5.72
CA TYR A 172 -12.55 27.28 6.77
C TYR A 172 -13.90 27.45 7.45
N VAL A 173 -13.94 27.21 8.76
CA VAL A 173 -15.20 27.10 9.53
C VAL A 173 -15.32 28.15 10.63
N LYS A 174 -14.35 29.06 10.76
CA LYS A 174 -14.31 30.08 11.82
C LYS A 174 -15.61 30.87 11.94
N ASP A 175 -16.13 31.45 10.86
CA ASP A 175 -17.38 32.22 10.92
C ASP A 175 -18.60 31.36 11.30
N PHE A 176 -18.60 30.07 10.97
CA PHE A 176 -19.67 29.15 11.38
C PHE A 176 -19.63 28.90 12.89
N ILE A 177 -18.46 28.57 13.44
CA ILE A 177 -18.31 28.29 14.89
C ILE A 177 -18.46 29.56 15.76
N ASP A 178 -18.10 30.74 15.22
CA ASP A 178 -18.26 32.01 15.92
C ASP A 178 -19.73 32.33 16.19
N LYS A 179 -20.66 31.88 15.32
CA LYS A 179 -22.11 32.02 15.53
C LYS A 179 -22.62 31.26 16.77
N PHE A 180 -21.90 30.23 17.20
CA PHE A 180 -22.20 29.46 18.41
C PHE A 180 -21.44 29.98 19.65
N GLY A 181 -20.71 31.09 19.53
CA GLY A 181 -19.91 31.65 20.62
C GLY A 181 -18.66 30.84 20.97
N ILE A 182 -18.24 29.90 20.11
CA ILE A 182 -17.05 29.07 20.32
C ILE A 182 -15.82 29.81 19.80
N LYS A 183 -14.79 29.95 20.64
CA LYS A 183 -13.51 30.58 20.29
C LYS A 183 -12.35 29.58 20.43
N PHE A 184 -11.49 29.53 19.42
CA PHE A 184 -10.25 28.75 19.46
C PHE A 184 -9.06 29.65 19.74
N ASN A 185 -8.27 29.31 20.75
CA ASN A 185 -6.97 29.94 21.01
C ASN A 185 -5.88 29.11 20.34
N ILE A 186 -5.33 29.61 19.24
CA ILE A 186 -4.29 28.94 18.46
C ILE A 186 -2.99 29.70 18.67
N ILE A 187 -1.96 29.00 19.16
CA ILE A 187 -0.63 29.56 19.39
C ILE A 187 0.32 28.85 18.44
N ASN A 188 0.78 29.58 17.42
CA ASN A 188 1.74 29.10 16.44
C ASN A 188 3.00 29.96 16.52
N ILE A 189 4.16 29.34 16.37
CA ILE A 189 5.45 30.02 16.24
C ILE A 189 5.99 29.64 14.86
N GLY A 190 6.26 30.64 14.03
CA GLY A 190 6.72 30.50 12.65
C GLY A 190 5.62 30.76 11.63
N ASP A 191 5.93 31.60 10.65
CA ASP A 191 4.97 32.15 9.68
C ASP A 191 4.28 31.06 8.82
N TYR A 192 4.99 29.97 8.55
CA TYR A 192 4.48 28.85 7.75
C TYR A 192 3.85 27.73 8.58
N LYS A 193 3.70 27.88 9.91
CA LYS A 193 3.02 26.89 10.74
C LYS A 193 1.50 27.04 10.63
N SER A 194 0.91 26.43 9.60
CA SER A 194 -0.51 26.57 9.24
C SER A 194 -1.46 25.54 9.87
N PHE A 195 -0.98 24.73 10.83
CA PHE A 195 -1.82 23.73 11.50
C PHE A 195 -3.01 24.39 12.20
N LYS A 196 -4.22 23.91 11.91
CA LYS A 196 -5.51 24.42 12.42
C LYS A 196 -5.85 25.87 12.06
N GLU A 197 -5.18 26.45 11.07
CA GLU A 197 -5.50 27.80 10.57
C GLU A 197 -6.98 27.94 10.15
N ASN A 198 -7.58 26.86 9.67
CA ASN A 198 -8.98 26.82 9.23
C ASN A 198 -10.03 27.03 10.35
N LEU A 199 -9.59 27.01 11.62
CA LEU A 199 -10.40 27.37 12.78
C LEU A 199 -10.19 28.82 13.23
N ALA A 200 -9.07 29.45 12.86
CA ALA A 200 -8.71 30.80 13.27
C ALA A 200 -8.95 31.87 12.19
N TYR A 201 -9.01 31.47 10.93
CA TYR A 201 -9.19 32.37 9.78
C TYR A 201 -10.41 31.94 8.94
N ASN A 202 -10.78 32.78 7.97
CA ASN A 202 -11.87 32.50 7.02
C ASN A 202 -11.39 32.03 5.64
N SER A 203 -10.08 32.12 5.41
CA SER A 203 -9.44 31.66 4.17
C SER A 203 -7.95 31.39 4.42
N MET A 204 -7.27 30.76 3.46
CA MET A 204 -5.84 30.51 3.53
C MET A 204 -5.06 31.81 3.72
N THR A 205 -4.18 31.83 4.72
CA THR A 205 -3.12 32.83 4.85
C THR A 205 -2.22 32.84 3.62
N LYS A 206 -1.48 33.94 3.43
CA LYS A 206 -0.56 34.07 2.29
C LYS A 206 0.53 32.99 2.37
N GLU A 207 1.05 32.77 3.56
CA GLU A 207 2.16 31.86 3.87
C GLU A 207 1.74 30.41 3.62
N ASN A 208 0.56 30.01 4.10
CA ASN A 208 0.01 28.68 3.87
C ASN A 208 -0.32 28.44 2.39
N ARG A 209 -0.83 29.45 1.69
CA ARG A 209 -1.08 29.37 0.24
C ARG A 209 0.23 29.20 -0.52
N GLU A 210 1.24 30.01 -0.20
CA GLU A 210 2.56 29.95 -0.83
C GLU A 210 3.21 28.58 -0.64
N ASP A 211 3.22 28.05 0.59
CA ASP A 211 3.83 26.73 0.86
C ASP A 211 3.10 25.60 0.15
N LYS A 212 1.75 25.57 0.21
CA LYS A 212 0.96 24.56 -0.49
C LYS A 212 1.14 24.64 -2.00
N THR A 213 1.07 25.84 -2.57
CA THR A 213 1.27 26.04 -4.01
C THR A 213 2.63 25.52 -4.44
N ARG A 214 3.70 25.90 -3.75
CA ARG A 214 5.07 25.45 -4.04
C ARG A 214 5.18 23.92 -4.01
N ILE A 215 4.60 23.26 -3.01
CA ILE A 215 4.63 21.79 -2.92
C ILE A 215 3.86 21.15 -4.09
N LEU A 216 2.67 21.65 -4.40
CA LEU A 216 1.84 21.08 -5.47
C LEU A 216 2.45 21.32 -6.86
N GLU A 217 3.04 22.48 -7.09
CA GLU A 217 3.75 22.82 -8.33
C GLU A 217 4.96 21.91 -8.53
N ASN A 218 5.80 21.73 -7.51
CA ASN A 218 6.95 20.83 -7.59
C ASN A 218 6.51 19.40 -7.92
N LYS A 219 5.51 18.87 -7.19
CA LYS A 219 4.96 17.54 -7.47
C LYS A 219 4.40 17.40 -8.88
N TYR A 220 3.77 18.45 -9.40
CA TYR A 220 3.26 18.46 -10.76
C TYR A 220 4.39 18.46 -11.80
N GLN A 221 5.41 19.29 -11.59
CA GLN A 221 6.58 19.35 -12.47
C GLN A 221 7.36 18.03 -12.48
N ASP A 222 7.54 17.40 -11.32
CA ASP A 222 8.20 16.09 -11.21
C ASP A 222 7.42 15.00 -11.94
N PHE A 223 6.08 15.00 -11.80
CA PHE A 223 5.20 14.10 -12.55
C PHE A 223 5.34 14.31 -14.07
N LEU A 224 5.25 15.56 -14.54
CA LEU A 224 5.37 15.89 -15.96
C LEU A 224 6.74 15.50 -16.50
N GLU A 225 7.82 15.81 -15.77
CA GLU A 225 9.19 15.49 -16.17
C GLU A 225 9.40 13.98 -16.30
N THR A 226 9.01 13.23 -15.27
CA THR A 226 9.21 11.79 -15.22
C THR A 226 8.42 11.09 -16.33
N VAL A 227 7.12 11.38 -16.44
CA VAL A 227 6.26 10.73 -17.44
C VAL A 227 6.68 11.10 -18.85
N SER A 228 7.05 12.36 -19.09
CA SER A 228 7.51 12.80 -20.42
C SER A 228 8.84 12.15 -20.80
N THR A 229 9.76 12.00 -19.85
CA THR A 229 11.03 11.30 -20.08
C THR A 229 10.78 9.82 -20.40
N ASN A 230 9.99 9.15 -19.56
CA ASN A 230 9.73 7.72 -19.68
C ASN A 230 9.02 7.34 -20.97
N LEU A 231 8.08 8.17 -21.43
CA LEU A 231 7.29 7.95 -22.64
C LEU A 231 7.81 8.72 -23.87
N ASN A 232 8.95 9.41 -23.75
CA ASN A 232 9.54 10.25 -24.79
C ASN A 232 8.53 11.27 -25.38
N LEU A 233 7.80 11.96 -24.51
CA LEU A 233 6.79 12.96 -24.87
C LEU A 233 7.37 14.37 -24.85
N ASP A 234 6.77 15.26 -25.65
CA ASP A 234 6.96 16.69 -25.47
C ASP A 234 6.24 17.14 -24.18
N LYS A 235 7.03 17.53 -23.17
CA LYS A 235 6.53 17.94 -21.85
C LYS A 235 5.51 19.07 -21.94
N HIS A 236 5.69 20.04 -22.82
CA HIS A 236 4.77 21.17 -22.96
C HIS A 236 3.42 20.74 -23.53
N LYS A 237 3.42 19.88 -24.57
CA LYS A 237 2.19 19.30 -25.12
C LYS A 237 1.47 18.43 -24.09
N PHE A 238 2.22 17.62 -23.35
CA PHE A 238 1.65 16.77 -22.31
C PHE A 238 1.03 17.58 -21.16
N SER A 239 1.73 18.64 -20.69
CA SER A 239 1.20 19.57 -19.70
C SER A 239 -0.11 20.21 -20.18
N LYS A 240 -0.10 20.71 -21.42
CA LYS A 240 -1.27 21.35 -22.02
C LYS A 240 -2.46 20.40 -22.15
N LEU A 241 -2.23 19.15 -22.54
CA LEU A 241 -3.27 18.12 -22.61
C LEU A 241 -3.98 17.91 -21.27
N ILE A 242 -3.23 17.96 -20.15
CA ILE A 242 -3.79 17.83 -18.79
C ILE A 242 -4.50 19.12 -18.37
N GLU A 243 -3.91 20.28 -18.66
CA GLU A 243 -4.42 21.61 -18.27
C GLU A 243 -5.70 21.99 -19.02
N ASP A 244 -5.78 21.66 -20.31
CA ASP A 244 -6.97 21.89 -21.15
C ASP A 244 -8.11 20.92 -20.80
N GLY A 245 -7.86 19.90 -19.99
CA GLY A 245 -8.86 18.98 -19.46
C GLY A 245 -9.18 17.78 -20.36
N ASP A 246 -8.39 17.53 -21.42
CA ASP A 246 -8.64 16.44 -22.39
C ASP A 246 -8.57 15.04 -21.76
N LEU A 247 -7.90 14.92 -20.61
CA LEU A 247 -7.74 13.70 -19.82
C LEU A 247 -8.59 13.67 -18.54
N VAL A 248 -9.53 14.61 -18.39
CA VAL A 248 -10.49 14.66 -17.28
C VAL A 248 -11.79 14.00 -17.71
N ALA A 249 -12.30 13.06 -16.90
CA ALA A 249 -13.48 12.26 -17.22
C ALA A 249 -13.41 11.59 -18.61
N SER A 250 -12.21 11.22 -19.02
CA SER A 250 -11.91 10.60 -20.31
C SER A 250 -11.95 9.06 -20.19
N SER A 251 -11.55 8.35 -21.24
CA SER A 251 -11.53 6.89 -21.30
C SER A 251 -10.28 6.39 -22.01
N SER A 252 -10.12 5.07 -22.15
CA SER A 252 -9.02 4.45 -22.90
C SER A 252 -8.95 4.94 -24.35
N ILE A 253 -10.09 5.34 -24.95
CA ILE A 253 -10.14 5.99 -26.27
C ILE A 253 -9.38 7.33 -26.25
N GLY A 254 -9.53 8.11 -25.18
CA GLY A 254 -8.84 9.39 -25.01
C GLY A 254 -7.32 9.22 -24.88
N LEU A 255 -6.87 8.24 -24.09
CA LEU A 255 -5.43 7.93 -23.99
C LEU A 255 -4.87 7.43 -25.32
N TYR A 256 -5.57 6.53 -26.01
CA TYR A 256 -5.15 6.02 -27.31
C TYR A 256 -5.01 7.12 -28.37
N ARG A 257 -5.99 8.03 -28.45
CA ARG A 257 -5.95 9.17 -29.39
C ARG A 257 -4.78 10.12 -29.16
N ASN A 258 -4.25 10.16 -27.94
CA ASN A 258 -3.12 11.01 -27.54
C ASN A 258 -1.79 10.24 -27.48
N ASN A 259 -1.74 8.99 -27.97
CA ASN A 259 -0.57 8.12 -27.92
C ASN A 259 -0.04 7.85 -26.49
N LEU A 260 -0.95 7.83 -25.52
CA LEU A 260 -0.66 7.53 -24.11
C LEU A 260 -1.08 6.11 -23.71
N LEU A 261 -1.61 5.33 -24.65
CA LEU A 261 -2.01 3.94 -24.49
C LEU A 261 -1.35 3.10 -25.59
N SER A 262 -0.69 2.00 -25.22
CA SER A 262 0.04 1.16 -26.16
C SER A 262 -0.92 0.35 -27.04
N SER A 263 -1.91 -0.31 -26.43
CA SER A 263 -2.96 -1.02 -27.17
C SER A 263 -4.20 -1.27 -26.31
N PHE A 264 -5.29 -1.67 -26.96
CA PHE A 264 -6.44 -2.19 -26.27
C PHE A 264 -6.29 -3.69 -26.03
N ALA A 265 -6.43 -4.12 -24.77
CA ALA A 265 -6.50 -5.53 -24.40
C ALA A 265 -7.15 -5.68 -23.02
N ASN A 266 -7.79 -6.83 -22.78
CA ASN A 266 -8.19 -7.25 -21.44
C ASN A 266 -7.03 -7.97 -20.73
N LEU A 267 -7.03 -8.00 -19.40
CA LEU A 267 -5.98 -8.69 -18.63
C LEU A 267 -5.85 -10.17 -19.05
N ASP A 268 -6.98 -10.87 -19.22
CA ASP A 268 -6.98 -12.27 -19.67
C ASP A 268 -6.33 -12.47 -21.04
N GLU A 269 -6.45 -11.51 -21.96
CA GLU A 269 -5.84 -11.59 -23.29
C GLU A 269 -4.31 -11.49 -23.21
N ILE A 270 -3.80 -10.62 -22.34
CA ILE A 270 -2.36 -10.48 -22.04
C ILE A 270 -1.85 -11.80 -21.45
N GLU A 271 -2.54 -12.32 -20.44
CA GLU A 271 -2.16 -13.57 -19.76
C GLU A 271 -2.19 -14.78 -20.70
N ASN A 272 -3.21 -14.87 -21.57
CA ASN A 272 -3.31 -15.94 -22.56
C ASN A 272 -2.19 -15.88 -23.61
N THR A 273 -1.74 -14.67 -23.97
CA THR A 273 -0.63 -14.48 -24.92
C THR A 273 0.70 -14.97 -24.33
N ILE A 274 0.90 -14.79 -23.02
CA ILE A 274 2.10 -15.25 -22.29
C ILE A 274 2.03 -16.75 -21.96
N GLY A 275 0.82 -17.30 -21.83
CA GLY A 275 0.57 -18.64 -21.29
C GLY A 275 0.38 -18.58 -19.78
N LYS A 276 -0.85 -18.82 -19.31
CA LYS A 276 -1.23 -18.69 -17.89
C LYS A 276 -0.39 -19.57 -16.96
N GLU A 277 0.09 -20.69 -17.47
CA GLU A 277 0.98 -21.63 -16.79
C GLU A 277 2.41 -21.10 -16.55
N ASN A 278 2.80 -20.01 -17.22
CA ASN A 278 4.08 -19.32 -17.05
C ASN A 278 4.00 -18.15 -16.07
N ILE A 279 2.79 -17.83 -15.58
CA ILE A 279 2.54 -16.67 -14.75
C ILE A 279 2.44 -17.09 -13.29
N ILE A 280 3.25 -16.47 -12.44
CA ILE A 280 3.16 -16.64 -10.98
C ILE A 280 2.93 -15.29 -10.30
N SER A 281 2.30 -15.29 -9.14
CA SER A 281 2.20 -14.08 -8.33
C SER A 281 3.54 -13.74 -7.66
N ILE A 282 3.75 -12.47 -7.34
CA ILE A 282 4.91 -12.03 -6.53
C ILE A 282 4.99 -12.77 -5.19
N HIS A 283 3.85 -13.05 -4.55
CA HIS A 283 3.79 -13.82 -3.30
C HIS A 283 4.33 -15.26 -3.48
N LYS A 284 4.03 -15.88 -4.62
CA LYS A 284 4.57 -17.22 -4.94
C LYS A 284 6.06 -17.14 -5.26
N TYR A 285 6.50 -16.11 -5.97
CA TYR A 285 7.92 -15.87 -6.24
C TYR A 285 8.71 -15.74 -4.93
N ASN A 286 8.28 -14.86 -4.02
CA ASN A 286 8.89 -14.70 -2.69
C ASN A 286 9.02 -16.03 -1.94
N LYS A 287 7.95 -16.82 -1.91
CA LYS A 287 7.90 -18.05 -1.13
C LYS A 287 8.77 -19.17 -1.71
N ASP A 288 8.71 -19.35 -3.02
CA ASP A 288 9.25 -20.55 -3.68
C ASP A 288 10.64 -20.30 -4.32
N TYR A 289 11.00 -19.03 -4.59
CA TYR A 289 12.18 -18.67 -5.38
C TYR A 289 13.18 -17.80 -4.62
N VAL A 290 12.73 -16.97 -3.67
CA VAL A 290 13.60 -16.13 -2.85
C VAL A 290 14.17 -16.94 -1.70
N SER A 291 15.49 -17.15 -1.73
CA SER A 291 16.18 -17.91 -0.68
C SER A 291 16.33 -17.04 0.58
N SER A 292 15.88 -17.55 1.73
CA SER A 292 16.15 -16.90 3.03
C SER A 292 17.66 -16.89 3.32
N LYS A 293 18.34 -15.80 2.94
CA LYS A 293 19.77 -15.64 3.22
C LYS A 293 19.91 -15.25 4.69
N ASN A 294 20.31 -16.21 5.53
CA ASN A 294 20.78 -15.93 6.89
C ASN A 294 22.14 -15.20 6.82
N LYS A 295 22.10 -13.90 6.53
CA LYS A 295 23.29 -13.04 6.48
C LYS A 295 23.69 -12.67 7.91
N LYS A 296 24.96 -12.92 8.26
CA LYS A 296 25.63 -12.25 9.39
C LYS A 296 25.89 -10.79 8.99
N ASN A 297 26.00 -9.88 9.96
CA ASN A 297 26.17 -8.42 9.74
C ASN A 297 24.98 -7.78 9.00
N LYS A 298 23.89 -7.56 9.72
CA LYS A 298 22.62 -7.02 9.23
C LYS A 298 22.57 -5.49 9.41
N ILE A 299 21.86 -4.82 8.52
CA ILE A 299 21.38 -3.45 8.72
C ILE A 299 19.91 -3.55 9.14
N TYR A 300 19.54 -2.94 10.26
CA TYR A 300 18.17 -2.98 10.75
C TYR A 300 17.39 -1.75 10.28
N ILE A 301 16.25 -1.97 9.62
CA ILE A 301 15.35 -0.89 9.20
C ILE A 301 14.29 -0.69 10.28
N LEU A 302 14.32 0.47 10.93
CA LEU A 302 13.34 0.89 11.93
C LEU A 302 12.31 1.83 11.29
N SER A 303 11.13 1.29 10.97
CA SER A 303 10.01 2.07 10.44
C SER A 303 9.32 2.88 11.55
N LEU A 304 9.26 4.19 11.34
CA LEU A 304 8.59 5.18 12.17
C LEU A 304 7.45 5.79 11.36
N GLU A 305 6.28 5.15 11.44
CA GLU A 305 5.11 5.49 10.65
C GLU A 305 3.98 6.07 11.51
N GLY A 306 3.41 7.19 11.06
CA GLY A 306 2.25 7.84 11.63
C GLY A 306 2.55 8.94 12.65
N GLU A 307 1.52 9.38 13.36
CA GLU A 307 1.62 10.49 14.30
C GLU A 307 2.43 10.11 15.55
N MET A 308 3.27 11.02 16.04
CA MET A 308 4.00 10.87 17.28
C MET A 308 3.10 11.22 18.47
N GLY A 309 2.76 10.23 19.30
CA GLY A 309 1.76 10.43 20.34
C GLY A 309 1.93 9.52 21.56
N THR A 310 1.14 9.83 22.59
CA THR A 310 1.11 9.06 23.84
C THR A 310 -0.10 8.13 23.95
N ALA A 311 -0.89 7.97 22.87
CA ALA A 311 -2.11 7.17 22.89
C ALA A 311 -1.83 5.67 22.72
N GLN A 312 -2.49 4.92 23.59
CA GLN A 312 -2.57 3.47 23.67
C GLN A 312 -3.22 2.89 22.41
N GLN A 313 -2.77 1.71 21.99
CA GLN A 313 -3.35 0.93 20.90
C GLN A 313 -4.86 0.77 21.16
N ASN A 314 -5.69 1.60 20.54
CA ASN A 314 -7.12 1.33 20.48
C ASN A 314 -7.27 0.15 19.53
N PHE A 315 -7.78 -0.98 20.04
CA PHE A 315 -8.01 -2.22 19.29
C PHE A 315 -8.88 -2.03 18.02
N LEU A 316 -9.48 -0.86 17.82
CA LEU A 316 -10.44 -0.55 16.75
C LEU A 316 -9.94 0.46 15.72
N ASN A 317 -8.75 1.05 15.88
CA ASN A 317 -8.21 2.03 14.93
C ASN A 317 -6.83 1.60 14.40
N ASP A 318 -6.78 1.28 13.11
CA ASP A 318 -5.59 0.96 12.30
C ASP A 318 -4.59 2.13 12.12
N ILE A 319 -4.65 3.15 12.98
CA ILE A 319 -3.70 4.27 12.88
C ILE A 319 -2.39 3.80 13.53
N SER A 320 -1.38 3.56 12.71
CA SER A 320 0.01 3.43 13.18
C SER A 320 0.40 4.70 13.94
N TYR A 321 0.88 4.55 15.17
CA TYR A 321 1.41 5.64 15.99
C TYR A 321 2.86 5.37 16.35
N ILE A 322 3.66 6.44 16.35
CA ILE A 322 5.04 6.40 16.85
C ILE A 322 5.00 6.66 18.36
N SER A 323 5.33 5.63 19.14
CA SER A 323 5.40 5.69 20.60
C SER A 323 6.85 5.69 21.08
N ALA A 324 7.23 6.66 21.91
CA ALA A 324 8.57 6.73 22.50
C ALA A 324 8.97 5.41 23.20
N ASN A 325 8.08 4.83 24.01
CA ASN A 325 8.41 3.61 24.76
C ASN A 325 8.63 2.41 23.83
N LYS A 326 7.81 2.24 22.79
CA LYS A 326 7.97 1.15 21.81
C LYS A 326 9.26 1.32 21.02
N THR A 327 9.51 2.54 20.53
CA THR A 327 10.70 2.86 19.72
C THR A 327 11.98 2.71 20.52
N ILE A 328 12.06 3.24 21.74
CA ILE A 328 13.24 3.14 22.60
C ILE A 328 13.55 1.67 22.92
N LYS A 329 12.55 0.87 23.32
CA LYS A 329 12.74 -0.57 23.57
C LYS A 329 13.28 -1.32 22.34
N LEU A 330 12.82 -0.93 21.14
CA LEU A 330 13.29 -1.55 19.91
C LEU A 330 14.73 -1.12 19.59
N LEU A 331 15.06 0.17 19.76
CA LEU A 331 16.42 0.67 19.65
C LEU A 331 17.37 -0.02 20.63
N ASP A 332 17.00 -0.17 21.91
CA ASP A 332 17.79 -0.92 22.89
C ASP A 332 18.02 -2.37 22.47
N LYS A 333 16.98 -3.04 21.96
CA LYS A 333 17.09 -4.42 21.51
C LYS A 333 18.05 -4.55 20.34
N VAL A 334 17.96 -3.63 19.38
CA VAL A 334 18.76 -3.63 18.15
C VAL A 334 20.20 -3.22 18.42
N ALA A 335 20.43 -2.25 19.31
CA ALA A 335 21.76 -1.79 19.74
C ALA A 335 22.58 -2.89 20.44
N ASN A 336 21.90 -3.80 21.15
CA ASN A 336 22.54 -4.91 21.85
C ASN A 336 22.67 -6.20 21.00
N ASP A 337 22.30 -6.17 19.72
CA ASP A 337 22.45 -7.33 18.82
C ASP A 337 23.78 -7.23 18.06
N ASP A 338 24.76 -8.07 18.42
CA ASP A 338 26.08 -8.12 17.77
C ASP A 338 26.02 -8.38 16.25
N ASN A 339 24.91 -8.92 15.75
CA ASN A 339 24.73 -9.12 14.32
C ASN A 339 24.28 -7.85 13.61
N VAL A 340 23.78 -6.82 14.30
CA VAL A 340 23.37 -5.56 13.69
C VAL A 340 24.56 -4.60 13.65
N LYS A 341 24.89 -4.13 12.45
CA LYS A 341 26.04 -3.22 12.23
C LYS A 341 25.63 -1.78 11.94
N ALA A 342 24.36 -1.56 11.60
CA ALA A 342 23.80 -0.23 11.40
C ALA A 342 22.28 -0.26 11.58
N ILE A 343 21.71 0.90 11.88
CA ILE A 343 20.27 1.14 11.96
C ILE A 343 19.90 2.22 10.95
N VAL A 344 18.90 1.96 10.11
CA VAL A 344 18.30 2.95 9.22
C VAL A 344 16.94 3.33 9.79
N LEU A 345 16.72 4.62 10.01
CA LEU A 345 15.43 5.15 10.42
C LEU A 345 14.61 5.48 9.18
N ARG A 346 13.55 4.70 8.89
CA ARG A 346 12.59 5.06 7.85
C ARG A 346 11.47 5.87 8.49
N VAL A 347 11.32 7.13 8.09
CA VAL A 347 10.35 8.05 8.70
C VAL A 347 9.25 8.40 7.70
N ASN A 348 8.02 8.05 8.05
CA ASN A 348 6.80 8.50 7.38
C ASN A 348 5.85 9.07 8.45
N SER A 349 6.11 10.30 8.89
CA SER A 349 5.40 10.91 10.01
C SER A 349 5.05 12.36 9.73
N PRO A 350 3.80 12.80 10.01
CA PRO A 350 3.45 14.23 10.01
C PRO A 350 3.98 14.98 11.25
N GLY A 351 4.70 14.29 12.14
CA GLY A 351 5.11 14.80 13.45
C GLY A 351 4.10 14.46 14.54
N GLY A 352 3.97 15.34 15.54
CA GLY A 352 3.07 15.16 16.68
C GLY A 352 3.67 15.75 17.96
N SER A 353 3.69 14.96 19.03
CA SER A 353 4.22 15.34 20.34
C SER A 353 5.73 15.61 20.31
N ALA A 354 6.12 16.86 20.57
CA ALA A 354 7.51 17.27 20.70
C ALA A 354 8.26 16.50 21.80
N LEU A 355 7.58 16.12 22.89
CA LEU A 355 8.17 15.32 23.96
C LEU A 355 8.49 13.89 23.50
N VAL A 356 7.61 13.28 22.69
CA VAL A 356 7.86 11.96 22.10
C VAL A 356 9.07 12.04 21.16
N ALA A 357 9.12 13.06 20.30
CA ALA A 357 10.24 13.29 19.39
C ALA A 357 11.57 13.51 20.13
N ASP A 358 11.60 14.32 21.20
CA ASP A 358 12.80 14.57 22.01
C ASP A 358 13.33 13.30 22.67
N LYS A 359 12.44 12.48 23.25
CA LYS A 359 12.81 11.19 23.85
C LYS A 359 13.43 10.23 22.84
N ILE A 360 12.82 10.11 21.66
CA ILE A 360 13.34 9.25 20.59
C ILE A 360 14.67 9.80 20.06
N SER A 361 14.77 11.12 19.84
CA SER A 361 16.00 11.77 19.35
C SER A 361 17.17 11.58 20.31
N LYS A 362 16.95 11.73 21.61
CA LYS A 362 17.97 11.45 22.64
C LYS A 362 18.44 10.00 22.56
N LYS A 363 17.50 9.05 22.47
CA LYS A 363 17.86 7.64 22.39
C LYS A 363 18.67 7.31 21.13
N ILE A 364 18.31 7.89 19.98
CA ILE A 364 19.05 7.71 18.73
C ILE A 364 20.50 8.20 18.85
N LYS A 365 20.79 9.22 19.67
CA LYS A 365 22.16 9.70 19.90
C LYS A 365 22.98 8.83 20.85
N GLU A 366 22.32 7.99 21.65
CA GLU A 366 22.97 7.06 22.59
C GLU A 366 23.39 5.73 21.92
N VAL A 367 22.65 5.34 20.87
CA VAL A 367 22.88 4.12 20.07
C VAL A 367 23.76 4.46 18.88
#